data_AF-A0AAN5DG38-F1
#
_entry.id   AF-A0AAN5DG38-F1
#
_cell.length_a   1.000
_cell.length_b   1.000
_cell.length_c   1.000
_cell.angle_alpha   90.00
_cell.angle_beta   90.00
_cell.angle_gamma   90.00
#
_symmetry.space_group_name_H-M   'P 1'
#
loop_
_entity.id
_entity.type
_entity.pdbx_description
1 polymer ?
#
loop_
_entity_poly.entity_id
_entity_poly.type
_entity_poly.pdbx_seq_one_letter_code
_entity_poly.pdbx_strand_id
1 'polypeptide(L)'
;LQDIFFCFLFQPYPLAPLPIIGCMGVLCEFEWIPPAKTLGILGIFLNGSIVIYLSLLLRIQQAMIIGHSRAKLSRRSQFILLFVLAACAFWVVFSHFCTAAEHPDRSRIIEEHNVSWLEQYTTHVIVLGAGIGDAGSVRLAMLKLAVFDVFWYTTAIVLIFLILRELKRHAKFESAQKRLCRTAQALLSEVVAIVFLSFYPPLFLPDLFYFSARILFVVCFDKKYFIKLKFQLCFSIQSIASSLIFLSYHQFGR
;
A
#
# COMPACT_ATOMS: atom_id res chain seq x y z
N LEU A 1 -11.30 -5.63 7.87
CA LEU A 1 -10.31 -5.28 8.91
C LEU A 1 -9.65 -3.94 8.62
N GLN A 2 -9.12 -3.72 7.40
CA GLN A 2 -8.59 -2.42 7.01
C GLN A 2 -9.61 -1.29 7.18
N ASP A 3 -10.84 -1.42 6.69
CA ASP A 3 -11.84 -0.36 6.85
C ASP A 3 -12.12 -0.01 8.32
N ILE A 4 -12.20 -1.01 9.21
CA ILE A 4 -12.33 -0.77 10.66
C ILE A 4 -11.11 0.00 11.18
N PHE A 5 -9.90 -0.38 10.75
CA PHE A 5 -8.70 0.31 11.16
C PHE A 5 -8.65 1.76 10.64
N PHE A 6 -8.95 1.99 9.37
CA PHE A 6 -8.82 3.30 8.73
C PHE A 6 -9.98 4.24 9.00
N CYS A 7 -11.21 3.73 9.07
CA CYS A 7 -12.40 4.56 9.23
C CYS A 7 -12.80 4.75 10.70
N PHE A 8 -12.35 3.88 11.60
CA PHE A 8 -12.75 3.94 13.01
C PHE A 8 -11.55 4.05 13.97
N LEU A 9 -10.55 3.17 13.84
CA LEU A 9 -9.44 3.16 14.81
C LEU A 9 -8.43 4.30 14.60
N PHE A 10 -8.01 4.58 13.37
CA PHE A 10 -6.96 5.56 13.08
C PHE A 10 -7.52 6.85 12.47
N GLN A 11 -8.38 6.77 11.45
CA GLN A 11 -8.98 7.93 10.77
C GLN A 11 -7.97 9.06 10.47
N PRO A 12 -6.98 8.81 9.59
CA PRO A 12 -6.00 9.81 9.23
C PRO A 12 -6.63 10.94 8.39
N TYR A 13 -6.31 12.17 8.74
CA TYR A 13 -6.70 13.38 8.04
C TYR A 13 -5.45 14.11 7.52
N PRO A 14 -4.92 13.72 6.34
CA PRO A 14 -3.73 14.35 5.78
C PRO A 14 -4.05 15.75 5.26
N LEU A 15 -3.33 16.76 5.76
CA LEU A 15 -3.44 18.15 5.32
C LEU A 15 -2.54 18.45 4.11
N ALA A 16 -2.62 17.64 3.06
CA ALA A 16 -1.86 17.89 1.84
C ALA A 16 -2.19 19.31 1.31
N PRO A 17 -1.19 20.17 1.02
CA PRO A 17 0.25 19.91 0.84
C PRO A 17 1.17 19.68 2.01
N LEU A 18 0.72 20.09 3.17
CA LEU A 18 1.56 20.19 4.33
C LEU A 18 1.92 18.78 4.79
N PRO A 19 3.14 18.57 5.30
CA PRO A 19 3.55 17.31 5.89
C PRO A 19 2.93 17.17 7.29
N ILE A 20 1.63 17.43 7.40
CA ILE A 20 0.85 17.44 8.64
C ILE A 20 -0.29 16.45 8.48
N ILE A 21 -0.45 15.57 9.47
CA ILE A 21 -1.51 14.57 9.51
C ILE A 21 -2.23 14.72 10.84
N GLY A 22 -3.54 15.01 10.79
CA GLY A 22 -4.42 14.85 11.94
C GLY A 22 -4.84 13.39 12.10
N CYS A 23 -5.06 12.94 13.32
CA CYS A 23 -5.56 11.60 13.57
C CYS A 23 -6.82 11.66 14.44
N MET A 24 -7.98 11.25 13.90
CA MET A 24 -9.29 11.43 14.56
C MET A 24 -9.87 10.12 15.10
N GLY A 25 -9.20 9.00 14.91
CA GLY A 25 -9.72 7.70 15.34
C GLY A 25 -9.44 7.40 16.81
N VAL A 26 -10.11 6.36 17.34
CA VAL A 26 -10.02 5.95 18.75
C VAL A 26 -8.57 5.69 19.22
N LEU A 27 -7.71 5.17 18.34
CA LEU A 27 -6.30 4.92 18.69
C LEU A 27 -5.50 6.19 18.95
N CYS A 28 -5.98 7.33 18.46
CA CYS A 28 -5.35 8.62 18.61
C CYS A 28 -5.94 9.45 19.76
N GLU A 29 -6.81 8.86 20.57
CA GLU A 29 -7.21 9.42 21.86
C GLU A 29 -6.27 8.95 22.99
N PHE A 30 -5.44 7.95 22.73
CA PHE A 30 -4.50 7.40 23.72
C PHE A 30 -3.26 8.28 23.88
N GLU A 31 -3.27 9.15 24.89
CA GLU A 31 -2.17 10.08 25.21
C GLU A 31 -0.81 9.40 25.47
N TRP A 32 -0.81 8.12 25.86
CA TRP A 32 0.42 7.36 26.15
C TRP A 32 1.19 6.94 24.88
N ILE A 33 0.58 7.06 23.69
CA ILE A 33 1.24 6.76 22.42
C ILE A 33 1.67 8.08 21.79
N PRO A 34 2.97 8.34 21.57
CA PRO A 34 3.38 9.55 20.89
C PRO A 34 2.77 9.62 19.48
N PRO A 35 2.19 10.76 19.04
CA PRO A 35 1.51 10.87 17.75
C PRO A 35 2.34 10.34 16.58
N ALA A 36 3.64 10.66 16.49
CA ALA A 36 4.50 10.12 15.43
C ALA A 36 4.59 8.58 15.41
N LYS A 37 4.49 7.91 16.56
CA LYS A 37 4.56 6.44 16.66
C LYS A 37 3.27 5.75 16.21
N THR A 38 2.13 6.45 16.21
CA THR A 38 0.87 5.90 15.70
C THR A 38 0.95 5.58 14.20
N LEU A 39 1.82 6.26 13.44
CA LEU A 39 2.16 5.90 12.05
C LEU A 39 2.83 4.52 11.92
N GLY A 40 3.58 4.09 12.94
CA GLY A 40 4.14 2.75 13.00
C GLY A 40 3.04 1.68 13.13
N ILE A 41 2.04 1.94 13.97
CA ILE A 41 0.86 1.07 14.13
C ILE A 41 0.11 0.97 12.81
N LEU A 42 -0.14 2.12 12.16
CA LEU A 42 -0.69 2.17 10.81
C LEU A 42 0.11 1.29 9.83
N GLY A 43 1.44 1.37 9.90
CA GLY A 43 2.34 0.52 9.12
C GLY A 43 2.10 -0.97 9.33
N ILE A 44 1.78 -1.43 10.54
CA ILE A 44 1.49 -2.85 10.82
C ILE A 44 0.28 -3.31 10.03
N PHE A 45 -0.82 -2.55 10.06
CA PHE A 45 -2.05 -2.96 9.39
C PHE A 45 -1.92 -2.92 7.86
N LEU A 46 -1.24 -1.90 7.32
CA LEU A 46 -0.95 -1.82 5.89
C LEU A 46 -0.05 -2.98 5.44
N ASN A 47 1.14 -3.11 6.02
CA ASN A 47 2.12 -4.10 5.59
C ASN A 47 1.72 -5.54 5.96
N GLY A 48 0.96 -5.73 7.04
CA GLY A 48 0.42 -7.04 7.41
C GLY A 48 -0.61 -7.55 6.39
N SER A 49 -1.49 -6.67 5.91
CA SER A 49 -2.48 -7.04 4.89
C SER A 49 -1.83 -7.51 3.57
N ILE A 50 -0.71 -6.86 3.23
CA ILE A 50 0.16 -7.17 2.10
C ILE A 50 0.72 -8.60 2.25
N VAL A 51 1.33 -8.94 3.39
CA VAL A 51 1.85 -10.30 3.63
C VAL A 51 0.76 -11.36 3.49
N ILE A 52 -0.44 -11.11 4.05
CA ILE A 52 -1.59 -12.02 3.92
C ILE A 52 -1.96 -12.20 2.45
N TYR A 53 -2.07 -11.10 1.70
CA TYR A 53 -2.43 -11.15 0.29
C TYR A 53 -1.43 -11.94 -0.56
N LEU A 54 -0.12 -11.73 -0.39
CA LEU A 54 0.88 -12.54 -1.11
C LEU A 54 0.83 -14.01 -0.71
N SER A 55 0.53 -14.30 0.56
CA SER A 55 0.40 -15.69 1.00
C SER A 55 -0.75 -16.41 0.31
N LEU A 56 -1.87 -15.71 0.08
CA LEU A 56 -3.01 -16.23 -0.66
C LEU A 56 -2.66 -16.42 -2.14
N LEU A 57 -2.04 -15.43 -2.78
CA LEU A 57 -1.58 -15.53 -4.17
C LEU A 57 -0.61 -16.70 -4.36
N LEU A 58 0.35 -16.88 -3.46
CA LEU A 58 1.29 -17.99 -3.49
C LEU A 58 0.57 -19.34 -3.38
N ARG A 59 -0.39 -19.47 -2.45
CA ARG A 59 -1.16 -20.71 -2.30
C ARG A 59 -2.00 -21.02 -3.53
N ILE A 60 -2.67 -20.02 -4.09
CA ILE A 60 -3.44 -20.16 -5.35
C ILE A 60 -2.49 -20.62 -6.46
N GLN A 61 -1.34 -19.97 -6.61
CA GLN A 61 -0.33 -20.32 -7.62
C GLN A 61 0.16 -21.76 -7.48
N GLN A 62 0.43 -22.22 -6.26
CA GLN A 62 0.89 -23.58 -6.00
C GLN A 62 -0.21 -24.63 -6.19
N ALA A 63 -1.47 -24.29 -5.91
CA ALA A 63 -2.61 -25.16 -6.17
C ALA A 63 -2.90 -25.34 -7.67
N MET A 64 -2.58 -24.32 -8.49
CA MET A 64 -2.78 -24.36 -9.94
C MET A 64 -1.75 -25.20 -10.69
N ILE A 65 -0.59 -25.48 -10.10
CA ILE A 65 0.45 -26.28 -10.74
C ILE A 65 0.16 -27.78 -10.59
N ILE A 66 -0.36 -28.37 -11.67
CA ILE A 66 -0.62 -29.79 -11.78
C ILE A 66 0.65 -30.48 -12.35
N GLY A 67 1.21 -31.43 -11.59
CA GLY A 67 2.40 -32.20 -11.99
C GLY A 67 3.75 -31.61 -11.56
N HIS A 68 4.83 -32.08 -12.23
CA HIS A 68 6.20 -31.64 -11.99
C HIS A 68 6.50 -30.37 -12.81
N SER A 69 6.57 -29.22 -12.14
CA SER A 69 7.03 -27.95 -12.72
C SER A 69 8.11 -27.35 -11.83
N ARG A 70 9.08 -26.65 -12.42
CA ARG A 70 10.11 -25.91 -11.68
C ARG A 70 9.53 -24.76 -10.84
N ALA A 71 8.34 -24.28 -11.21
CA ALA A 71 7.62 -23.26 -10.44
C ALA A 71 6.89 -23.83 -9.21
N LYS A 72 6.85 -25.16 -9.05
CA LYS A 72 6.26 -25.81 -7.88
C LYS A 72 7.26 -25.75 -6.74
N LEU A 73 6.91 -24.99 -5.71
CA LEU A 73 7.73 -24.82 -4.53
C LEU A 73 7.40 -25.91 -3.51
N SER A 74 8.43 -26.45 -2.88
CA SER A 74 8.25 -27.32 -1.72
C SER A 74 7.55 -26.55 -0.58
N ARG A 75 6.85 -27.25 0.32
CA ARG A 75 6.23 -26.62 1.50
C ARG A 75 7.25 -25.81 2.33
N ARG A 76 8.48 -26.32 2.44
CA ARG A 76 9.58 -25.62 3.13
C ARG A 76 9.94 -24.32 2.41
N SER A 77 10.09 -24.35 1.10
CA SER A 77 10.38 -23.16 0.29
C SER A 77 9.26 -22.12 0.36
N GLN A 78 7.99 -22.54 0.35
CA GLN A 78 6.85 -21.64 0.53
C GLN A 78 6.89 -20.98 1.91
N PHE A 79 7.15 -21.76 2.97
CA PHE A 79 7.27 -21.21 4.33
C PHE A 79 8.43 -20.21 4.45
N ILE A 80 9.60 -20.53 3.90
CA ILE A 80 10.77 -19.61 3.88
C ILE A 80 10.41 -18.32 3.15
N LEU A 81 9.77 -18.40 1.98
CA LEU A 81 9.35 -17.21 1.23
C LEU A 81 8.39 -16.34 2.03
N LEU A 82 7.38 -16.95 2.68
CA LEU A 82 6.43 -16.22 3.53
C LEU A 82 7.12 -15.58 4.74
N PHE A 83 8.06 -16.29 5.35
CA PHE A 83 8.84 -15.77 6.47
C PHE A 83 9.68 -14.56 6.03
N VAL A 84 10.35 -14.63 4.87
CA VAL A 84 11.11 -13.50 4.32
C VAL A 84 10.19 -12.31 4.06
N LEU A 85 9.02 -12.53 3.44
CA LEU A 85 8.05 -11.46 3.20
C LEU A 85 7.56 -10.81 4.51
N ALA A 86 7.25 -11.62 5.51
CA ALA A 86 6.85 -11.15 6.83
C ALA A 86 7.98 -10.36 7.53
N ALA A 87 9.22 -10.85 7.46
CA ALA A 87 10.38 -10.17 8.01
C ALA A 87 10.64 -8.82 7.32
N CYS A 88 10.49 -8.74 6.00
CA CYS A 88 10.60 -7.48 5.25
C CYS A 88 9.49 -6.50 5.65
N ALA A 89 8.24 -6.96 5.77
CA ALA A 89 7.14 -6.12 6.23
C ALA A 89 7.38 -5.61 7.67
N PHE A 90 7.82 -6.49 8.57
CA PHE A 90 8.18 -6.13 9.93
C PHE A 90 9.34 -5.13 9.98
N TRP A 91 10.35 -5.29 9.13
CA TRP A 91 11.48 -4.36 9.04
C TRP A 91 11.05 -2.93 8.68
N VAL A 92 10.12 -2.78 7.73
CA VAL A 92 9.57 -1.47 7.35
C VAL A 92 8.82 -0.82 8.51
N VAL A 93 7.97 -1.60 9.18
CA VAL A 93 7.21 -1.17 10.36
C VAL A 93 8.15 -0.75 11.49
N PHE A 94 9.11 -1.62 11.81
CA PHE A 94 10.09 -1.38 12.85
C PHE A 94 10.90 -0.12 12.55
N SER A 95 11.30 0.08 11.29
CA SER A 95 11.97 1.31 10.89
C SER A 95 11.10 2.54 11.12
N HIS A 96 9.79 2.50 10.81
CA HIS A 96 8.88 3.61 11.12
C HIS A 96 8.82 3.85 12.62
N PHE A 97 8.64 2.81 13.43
CA PHE A 97 8.65 2.96 14.89
C PHE A 97 9.94 3.56 15.43
N CYS A 98 11.11 3.21 14.90
CA CYS A 98 12.38 3.75 15.39
C CYS A 98 12.66 5.17 14.88
N THR A 99 12.26 5.50 13.66
CA THR A 99 12.65 6.77 13.00
C THR A 99 11.57 7.84 13.01
N ALA A 100 10.30 7.48 13.23
CA ALA A 100 9.23 8.45 13.40
C ALA A 100 9.44 9.21 14.70
N ALA A 101 9.83 10.46 14.57
CA ALA A 101 9.96 11.43 15.64
C ALA A 101 9.21 12.69 15.23
N GLU A 102 8.58 13.35 16.19
CA GLU A 102 7.92 14.62 15.93
C GLU A 102 8.95 15.69 15.58
N HIS A 103 8.55 16.61 14.71
CA HIS A 103 9.37 17.77 14.41
C HIS A 103 9.53 18.63 15.68
N PRO A 104 10.75 19.05 16.07
CA PRO A 104 10.97 19.80 17.31
C PRO A 104 10.18 21.12 17.36
N ASP A 105 10.01 21.77 16.21
CA ASP A 105 9.26 23.02 16.07
C ASP A 105 7.75 22.82 15.78
N ARG A 106 7.12 21.74 16.26
CA ARG A 106 5.71 21.38 15.98
C ARG A 106 4.76 22.59 16.13
N SER A 107 4.80 23.25 17.28
CA SER A 107 3.87 24.35 17.60
C SER A 107 4.04 25.55 16.67
N ARG A 108 5.28 25.93 16.36
CA ARG A 108 5.57 27.03 15.43
C ARG A 108 5.03 26.72 14.03
N ILE A 109 5.21 25.49 13.55
CA ILE A 109 4.75 25.07 12.22
C ILE A 109 3.21 25.08 12.16
N ILE A 110 2.53 24.63 13.22
CA ILE A 110 1.07 24.64 13.31
C ILE A 110 0.52 26.08 13.22
N GLU A 111 1.16 27.01 13.93
CA GLU A 111 0.78 28.42 13.93
C GLU A 111 1.09 29.10 12.59
N GLU A 112 2.30 28.91 12.05
CA GLU A 112 2.75 29.50 10.78
C GLU A 112 1.85 29.12 9.60
N HIS A 113 1.37 27.87 9.56
CA HIS A 113 0.47 27.39 8.51
C HIS A 113 -1.02 27.62 8.81
N ASN A 114 -1.38 28.30 9.91
CA ASN A 114 -2.76 28.52 10.35
C ASN A 114 -3.59 27.21 10.47
N VAL A 115 -2.97 26.13 10.98
CA VAL A 115 -3.63 24.82 11.14
C VAL A 115 -3.99 24.51 12.60
N SER A 116 -3.97 25.50 13.48
CA SER A 116 -4.35 25.38 14.89
C SER A 116 -5.80 24.94 15.10
N TRP A 117 -6.69 25.20 14.12
CA TRP A 117 -8.08 24.72 14.15
C TRP A 117 -8.17 23.19 14.26
N LEU A 118 -7.15 22.44 13.81
CA LEU A 118 -7.16 20.98 13.85
C LEU A 118 -7.10 20.47 15.31
N GLU A 119 -6.52 21.24 16.22
CA GLU A 119 -6.43 20.91 17.64
C GLU A 119 -7.81 20.91 18.33
N GLN A 120 -8.83 21.51 17.71
CA GLN A 120 -10.23 21.44 18.19
C GLN A 120 -10.85 20.04 17.97
N TYR A 121 -10.30 19.25 17.04
CA TYR A 121 -10.85 17.95 16.65
C TYR A 121 -9.97 16.78 17.09
N THR A 122 -8.67 17.02 17.32
CA THR A 122 -7.74 15.98 17.73
C THR A 122 -6.54 16.56 18.48
N THR A 123 -6.11 15.87 19.53
CA THR A 123 -4.84 16.14 20.21
C THR A 123 -3.64 15.54 19.46
N HIS A 124 -3.88 14.60 18.55
CA HIS A 124 -2.86 13.88 17.79
C HIS A 124 -2.66 14.49 16.41
N VAL A 125 -1.98 15.64 16.41
CA VAL A 125 -1.48 16.28 15.19
C VAL A 125 -0.02 15.93 14.98
N ILE A 126 0.25 15.19 13.90
CA ILE A 126 1.57 14.69 13.54
C ILE A 126 2.18 15.66 12.52
N VAL A 127 3.26 16.34 12.91
CA VAL A 127 4.03 17.23 12.04
C VAL A 127 5.31 16.52 11.62
N LEU A 128 5.40 16.17 10.33
CA LEU A 128 6.48 15.38 9.76
C LEU A 128 7.65 16.24 9.23
N GLY A 129 7.39 17.48 8.81
CA GLY A 129 8.37 18.38 8.23
C GLY A 129 7.97 19.86 8.38
N ALA A 130 8.87 20.77 8.03
CA ALA A 130 8.66 22.21 8.21
C ALA A 130 7.73 22.83 7.16
N GLY A 131 7.66 22.24 5.96
CA GLY A 131 6.92 22.82 4.85
C GLY A 131 6.66 21.85 3.71
N ILE A 132 6.11 22.39 2.62
CA ILE A 132 5.70 21.60 1.46
C ILE A 132 6.91 20.86 0.86
N GLY A 133 6.81 19.53 0.78
CA GLY A 133 7.85 18.67 0.22
C GLY A 133 8.93 18.24 1.21
N ASP A 134 8.91 18.75 2.44
CA ASP A 134 9.77 18.28 3.51
C ASP A 134 9.15 17.05 4.21
N ALA A 135 9.82 15.91 4.08
CA ALA A 135 9.41 14.67 4.73
C ALA A 135 10.02 14.50 6.14
N GLY A 136 10.88 15.43 6.57
CA GLY A 136 11.59 15.46 7.85
C GLY A 136 12.09 14.10 8.33
N SER A 137 11.75 13.74 9.57
CA SER A 137 12.28 12.55 10.27
C SER A 137 11.88 11.23 9.61
N VAL A 138 10.75 11.19 8.90
CA VAL A 138 10.24 9.97 8.25
C VAL A 138 10.82 9.76 6.85
N ARG A 139 11.69 10.65 6.35
CA ARG A 139 12.30 10.51 5.02
C ARG A 139 12.98 9.15 4.82
N LEU A 140 13.72 8.67 5.81
CA LEU A 140 14.39 7.37 5.74
C LEU A 140 13.39 6.20 5.77
N ALA A 141 12.32 6.33 6.57
CA ALA A 141 11.26 5.34 6.65
C ALA A 141 10.50 5.22 5.31
N MET A 142 10.21 6.36 4.68
CA MET A 142 9.57 6.45 3.37
C MET A 142 10.45 5.87 2.26
N LEU A 143 11.77 6.11 2.30
CA LEU A 143 12.70 5.48 1.35
C LEU A 143 12.70 3.96 1.49
N LYS A 144 12.75 3.44 2.73
CA LYS A 144 12.70 1.99 2.98
C LYS A 144 11.35 1.38 2.56
N LEU A 145 10.25 2.10 2.80
CA LEU A 145 8.93 1.70 2.32
C LEU A 145 8.90 1.64 0.79
N ALA A 146 9.44 2.63 0.09
CA ALA A 146 9.50 2.63 -1.36
C ALA A 146 10.31 1.42 -1.91
N VAL A 147 11.45 1.10 -1.29
CA VAL A 147 12.23 -0.10 -1.66
C VAL A 147 11.44 -1.38 -1.43
N PHE A 148 10.74 -1.47 -0.29
CA PHE A 148 9.88 -2.60 0.02
C PHE A 148 8.72 -2.73 -0.98
N ASP A 149 8.07 -1.62 -1.35
CA ASP A 149 7.01 -1.59 -2.34
C ASP A 149 7.50 -2.11 -3.69
N VAL A 150 8.67 -1.67 -4.16
CA VAL A 150 9.28 -2.17 -5.41
C VAL A 150 9.46 -3.68 -5.36
N PHE A 151 10.05 -4.19 -4.27
CA PHE A 151 10.27 -5.62 -4.08
C PHE A 151 8.95 -6.39 -4.04
N TRP A 152 7.96 -5.87 -3.33
CA TRP A 152 6.61 -6.40 -3.21
C TRP A 152 5.91 -6.50 -4.56
N TYR A 153 5.79 -5.38 -5.28
CA TYR A 153 5.06 -5.31 -6.54
C TYR A 153 5.71 -6.23 -7.58
N THR A 154 7.04 -6.28 -7.62
CA THR A 154 7.77 -7.21 -8.50
C THR A 154 7.41 -8.66 -8.19
N THR A 155 7.41 -9.03 -6.91
CA THR A 155 7.04 -10.39 -6.47
C THR A 155 5.60 -10.73 -6.85
N ALA A 156 4.67 -9.81 -6.60
CA ALA A 156 3.26 -10.00 -6.94
C ALA A 156 3.06 -10.18 -8.45
N ILE A 157 3.66 -9.33 -9.29
CA ILE A 157 3.59 -9.43 -10.76
C ILE A 157 4.11 -10.79 -11.22
N VAL A 158 5.24 -11.26 -10.70
CA VAL A 158 5.83 -12.55 -11.06
C VAL A 158 4.87 -13.70 -10.70
N LEU A 159 4.32 -13.71 -9.48
CA LEU A 159 3.38 -14.75 -9.07
C LEU A 159 2.12 -14.76 -9.94
N ILE A 160 1.56 -13.60 -10.22
CA ILE A 160 0.35 -13.52 -11.05
C ILE A 160 0.65 -13.95 -12.49
N PHE A 161 1.78 -13.53 -13.05
CA PHE A 161 2.22 -14.00 -14.37
C PHE A 161 2.34 -15.54 -14.41
N LEU A 162 2.94 -16.15 -13.38
CA LEU A 162 3.04 -17.61 -13.28
C LEU A 162 1.67 -18.29 -13.16
N ILE A 163 0.75 -17.73 -12.36
CA ILE A 163 -0.64 -18.20 -12.26
C ILE A 163 -1.30 -18.24 -13.64
N LEU A 164 -1.20 -17.15 -14.40
CA LEU A 164 -1.83 -17.03 -15.71
C LEU A 164 -1.21 -17.94 -16.76
N ARG A 165 0.12 -18.10 -16.73
CA ARG A 165 0.83 -19.00 -17.63
C ARG A 165 0.33 -20.43 -17.44
N GLU A 166 0.23 -20.90 -16.20
CA GLU A 166 -0.25 -22.25 -15.89
C GLU A 166 -1.75 -22.40 -16.19
N LEU A 167 -2.56 -21.37 -15.88
CA LEU A 167 -3.97 -21.33 -16.27
C LEU A 167 -4.15 -21.48 -17.78
N LYS A 168 -3.40 -20.73 -18.59
CA LYS A 168 -3.46 -20.81 -20.06
C LYS A 168 -3.05 -22.19 -20.56
N ARG A 169 -2.07 -22.83 -19.91
CA ARG A 169 -1.61 -24.18 -20.26
C ARG A 169 -2.67 -25.25 -19.99
N HIS A 170 -3.43 -25.10 -18.91
CA HIS A 170 -4.42 -26.08 -18.47
C HIS A 170 -5.88 -25.74 -18.86
N ALA A 171 -6.11 -24.65 -19.59
CA ALA A 171 -7.43 -24.16 -20.01
C ALA A 171 -8.26 -25.12 -20.92
N LYS A 172 -7.76 -26.33 -21.18
CA LYS A 172 -8.53 -27.42 -21.81
C LYS A 172 -9.50 -28.12 -20.86
N PHE A 173 -9.45 -27.88 -19.54
CA PHE A 173 -10.35 -28.50 -18.57
C PHE A 173 -11.48 -27.56 -18.09
N GLU A 174 -12.61 -28.21 -17.76
CA GLU A 174 -13.93 -27.81 -17.23
C GLU A 174 -14.28 -26.37 -16.80
N SER A 175 -15.59 -26.11 -16.75
CA SER A 175 -16.24 -24.82 -16.49
C SER A 175 -15.78 -24.09 -15.21
N ALA A 176 -15.32 -24.82 -14.19
CA ALA A 176 -14.78 -24.25 -12.95
C ALA A 176 -13.40 -23.59 -13.16
N GLN A 177 -12.55 -24.22 -13.96
CA GLN A 177 -11.22 -23.71 -14.26
C GLN A 177 -11.28 -22.47 -15.15
N LYS A 178 -12.23 -22.42 -16.10
CA LYS A 178 -12.53 -21.20 -16.86
C LYS A 178 -12.95 -20.02 -15.95
N ARG A 179 -13.70 -20.27 -14.87
CA ARG A 179 -14.13 -19.21 -13.94
C ARG A 179 -12.97 -18.72 -13.07
N LEU A 180 -12.18 -19.62 -12.52
CA LEU A 180 -10.95 -19.26 -11.80
C LEU A 180 -9.98 -18.48 -12.68
N CYS A 181 -9.90 -18.83 -13.98
CA CYS A 181 -9.09 -18.10 -14.96
C CYS A 181 -9.57 -16.66 -15.14
N ARG A 182 -10.88 -16.43 -15.23
CA ARG A 182 -11.45 -15.07 -15.30
C ARG A 182 -11.19 -14.28 -14.03
N THR A 183 -11.34 -14.89 -12.85
CA THR A 183 -11.07 -14.22 -11.57
C THR A 183 -9.59 -13.87 -11.44
N ALA A 184 -8.68 -14.78 -11.78
CA ALA A 184 -7.24 -14.51 -11.79
C ALA A 184 -6.83 -13.45 -12.83
N GLN A 185 -7.49 -13.44 -14.00
CA GLN A 185 -7.26 -12.44 -15.04
C GLN A 185 -7.81 -11.06 -14.64
N ALA A 186 -8.95 -11.00 -13.95
CA ALA A 186 -9.48 -9.77 -13.36
C ALA A 186 -8.52 -9.23 -12.29
N LEU A 187 -8.08 -10.07 -11.36
CA LEU A 187 -7.05 -9.75 -10.36
C LEU A 187 -5.73 -9.29 -11.01
N LEU A 188 -5.29 -9.92 -12.11
CA LEU A 188 -4.13 -9.44 -12.87
C LEU A 188 -4.40 -8.06 -13.45
N SER A 189 -5.50 -7.88 -14.18
CA SER A 189 -5.79 -6.61 -14.85
C SER A 189 -5.83 -5.47 -13.84
N GLU A 190 -6.34 -5.76 -12.65
CA GLU A 190 -6.42 -4.84 -11.53
C GLU A 190 -5.03 -4.58 -10.93
N VAL A 191 -4.23 -5.62 -10.62
CA VAL A 191 -2.86 -5.43 -10.11
C VAL A 191 -1.96 -4.75 -11.13
N VAL A 192 -2.06 -5.09 -12.41
CA VAL A 192 -1.31 -4.43 -13.50
C VAL A 192 -1.75 -2.99 -13.64
N ALA A 193 -3.06 -2.69 -13.57
CA ALA A 193 -3.55 -1.32 -13.56
C ALA A 193 -3.04 -0.54 -12.34
N ILE A 194 -3.04 -1.12 -11.14
CA ILE A 194 -2.46 -0.52 -9.93
C ILE A 194 -0.98 -0.24 -10.15
N VAL A 195 -0.20 -1.24 -10.59
CA VAL A 195 1.24 -1.10 -10.81
C VAL A 195 1.51 -0.04 -11.86
N PHE A 196 0.83 -0.05 -13.00
CA PHE A 196 0.97 0.99 -14.01
C PHE A 196 0.60 2.37 -13.46
N LEU A 197 -0.55 2.53 -12.81
CA LEU A 197 -0.98 3.81 -12.23
C LEU A 197 -0.09 4.26 -11.05
N SER A 198 0.57 3.33 -10.38
CA SER A 198 1.48 3.61 -9.25
C SER A 198 2.91 3.91 -9.70
N PHE A 199 3.43 3.24 -10.73
CA PHE A 199 4.82 3.35 -11.19
C PHE A 199 5.02 4.28 -12.39
N TYR A 200 4.12 4.25 -13.39
CA TYR A 200 4.34 5.02 -14.62
C TYR A 200 4.29 6.53 -14.41
N PRO A 201 3.34 7.08 -13.63
CA PRO A 201 3.26 8.52 -13.47
C PRO A 201 4.50 9.17 -12.83
N PRO A 202 5.12 8.62 -11.76
CA PRO A 202 6.34 9.20 -11.22
C PRO A 202 7.58 9.00 -12.11
N LEU A 203 7.59 8.00 -13.01
CA LEU A 203 8.73 7.72 -13.90
C LEU A 203 8.66 8.49 -15.24
N PHE A 204 7.47 8.68 -15.83
CA PHE A 204 7.33 9.34 -17.14
C PHE A 204 6.99 10.84 -17.05
N LEU A 205 6.34 11.30 -15.99
CA LEU A 205 5.99 12.73 -15.87
C LEU A 205 7.19 13.67 -15.71
N PRO A 206 8.31 13.30 -15.06
CA PRO A 206 9.50 14.15 -15.07
C PRO A 206 10.09 14.30 -16.47
N ASP A 207 10.18 13.20 -17.25
CA ASP A 207 10.87 13.17 -18.54
C ASP A 207 10.03 13.73 -19.70
N LEU A 208 8.70 13.55 -19.70
CA LEU A 208 7.82 14.14 -20.73
C LEU A 208 7.67 15.67 -20.57
N PHE A 209 7.76 16.19 -19.34
CA PHE A 209 7.59 17.62 -19.05
C PHE A 209 8.92 18.39 -18.92
N TYR A 210 10.07 17.71 -18.82
CA TYR A 210 11.37 18.37 -19.01
C TYR A 210 11.54 18.90 -20.45
N PHE A 211 10.85 18.28 -21.43
CA PHE A 211 10.88 18.68 -22.84
C PHE A 211 9.80 19.71 -23.22
N SER A 212 8.84 19.98 -22.34
CA SER A 212 7.69 20.86 -22.60
C SER A 212 7.14 21.42 -21.30
N ALA A 213 7.64 22.57 -20.85
CA ALA A 213 6.89 23.62 -20.11
C ALA A 213 7.78 24.47 -19.17
N ARG A 214 8.37 25.55 -19.72
CA ARG A 214 8.56 26.79 -18.94
C ARG A 214 7.26 27.58 -18.75
N ILE A 215 6.13 27.14 -19.32
CA ILE A 215 4.90 27.96 -19.45
C ILE A 215 3.66 27.34 -18.78
N LEU A 216 3.66 26.04 -18.41
CA LEU A 216 2.51 25.39 -17.76
C LEU A 216 2.69 25.11 -16.25
N PHE A 217 3.76 25.65 -15.66
CA PHE A 217 4.25 25.26 -14.34
C PHE A 217 3.45 25.80 -13.14
N VAL A 218 2.39 26.59 -13.37
CA VAL A 218 1.67 27.30 -12.30
C VAL A 218 0.24 26.79 -12.07
N VAL A 219 -0.37 26.05 -13.01
CA VAL A 219 -1.84 25.83 -12.93
C VAL A 219 -2.32 24.38 -12.79
N CYS A 220 -1.59 23.33 -13.20
CA CYS A 220 -2.23 21.98 -13.27
C CYS A 220 -1.47 20.76 -12.74
N PHE A 221 -0.27 20.87 -12.16
CA PHE A 221 0.45 19.70 -11.65
C PHE A 221 0.87 19.86 -10.20
N ASP A 222 -0.11 19.83 -9.30
CA ASP A 222 0.22 19.57 -7.91
C ASP A 222 0.50 18.06 -7.75
N LYS A 223 1.78 17.70 -7.58
CA LYS A 223 2.26 16.33 -7.28
C LYS A 223 1.42 15.65 -6.17
N LYS A 224 0.76 16.44 -5.33
CA LYS A 224 -0.11 16.02 -4.24
C LYS A 224 -1.44 15.42 -4.70
N TYR A 225 -2.03 15.91 -5.80
CA TYR A 225 -3.26 15.32 -6.36
C TYR A 225 -2.98 13.90 -6.85
N PHE A 226 -1.76 13.68 -7.35
CA PHE A 226 -1.31 12.37 -7.81
C PHE A 226 -1.07 11.38 -6.66
N ILE A 227 -0.47 11.85 -5.56
CA ILE A 227 -0.32 11.05 -4.32
C ILE A 227 -1.70 10.72 -3.73
N LYS A 228 -2.63 11.68 -3.73
CA LYS A 228 -4.01 11.52 -3.26
C LYS A 228 -4.77 10.47 -4.08
N LEU A 229 -4.72 10.56 -5.40
CA LEU A 229 -5.36 9.59 -6.30
C LEU A 229 -4.76 8.19 -6.11
N LYS A 230 -3.44 8.07 -6.00
CA LYS A 230 -2.76 6.78 -5.74
C LYS A 230 -3.18 6.15 -4.43
N PHE A 231 -3.17 6.91 -3.34
CA PHE A 231 -3.53 6.39 -2.03
C PHE A 231 -4.99 5.90 -2.01
N GLN A 232 -5.90 6.67 -2.61
CA GLN A 232 -7.32 6.37 -2.68
C GLN A 232 -7.64 5.21 -3.65
N LEU A 233 -6.90 5.10 -4.77
CA LEU A 233 -7.00 3.95 -5.67
C LEU A 233 -6.52 2.66 -5.00
N CYS A 234 -5.34 2.68 -4.36
CA CYS A 234 -4.80 1.50 -3.68
C CYS A 234 -5.77 0.96 -2.62
N PHE A 235 -6.40 1.85 -1.87
CA PHE A 235 -7.43 1.49 -0.89
C PHE A 235 -8.68 0.87 -1.51
N SER A 236 -9.25 1.56 -2.50
CA SER A 236 -10.50 1.13 -3.13
C SER A 236 -10.33 -0.22 -3.82
N ILE A 237 -9.17 -0.42 -4.43
CA ILE A 237 -8.85 -1.63 -5.18
C ILE A 237 -8.54 -2.81 -4.25
N GLN A 238 -7.86 -2.60 -3.13
CA GLN A 238 -7.64 -3.68 -2.15
C GLN A 238 -8.97 -4.19 -1.57
N SER A 239 -9.95 -3.30 -1.38
CA SER A 239 -11.31 -3.65 -0.96
C SER A 239 -12.07 -4.44 -2.05
N ILE A 240 -11.95 -4.03 -3.32
CA ILE A 240 -12.56 -4.74 -4.47
C ILE A 240 -11.94 -6.13 -4.66
N ALA A 241 -10.61 -6.25 -4.64
CA ALA A 241 -9.91 -7.52 -4.76
C ALA A 241 -10.30 -8.50 -3.62
N SER A 242 -10.39 -8.00 -2.39
CA SER A 242 -10.86 -8.78 -1.24
C SER A 242 -12.31 -9.25 -1.41
N SER A 243 -13.16 -8.39 -1.96
CA SER A 243 -14.57 -8.71 -2.26
C SER A 243 -14.69 -9.76 -3.37
N LEU A 244 -13.86 -9.69 -4.41
CA LEU A 244 -13.83 -10.68 -5.49
C LEU A 244 -13.35 -12.06 -4.99
N ILE A 245 -12.34 -12.10 -4.11
CA ILE A 245 -11.88 -13.35 -3.48
C ILE A 245 -13.00 -13.94 -2.61
N PHE A 246 -13.66 -13.12 -1.78
CA PHE A 246 -14.77 -13.56 -0.94
C PHE A 246 -15.95 -14.11 -1.77
N LEU A 247 -16.37 -13.37 -2.80
CA LEU A 247 -17.44 -13.79 -3.71
C LEU A 247 -17.08 -15.08 -4.45
N SER A 248 -15.81 -15.27 -4.81
CA SER A 248 -15.36 -16.52 -5.39
C SER A 248 -15.54 -17.68 -4.40
N TYR A 249 -15.08 -17.54 -3.15
CA TYR A 249 -15.16 -18.61 -2.16
C TYR A 249 -16.62 -19.03 -1.85
N HIS A 250 -17.53 -18.05 -1.74
CA HIS A 250 -18.93 -18.31 -1.38
C HIS A 250 -19.76 -18.93 -2.52
N GLN A 251 -19.35 -18.73 -3.78
CA GLN A 251 -19.97 -19.39 -4.93
C GLN A 251 -19.51 -20.85 -5.13
N PHE A 252 -18.41 -21.27 -4.49
CA PHE A 252 -17.83 -22.61 -4.65
C PHE A 252 -17.93 -23.51 -3.39
N GLY A 253 -18.44 -22.99 -2.28
CA GLY A 253 -18.55 -23.72 -1.00
C GLY A 253 -19.81 -24.58 -0.83
N ARG A 254 -20.47 -25.01 -1.91
CA ARG A 254 -21.57 -25.98 -1.89
C ARG A 254 -21.34 -27.07 -2.92
#